data_AF-A0A661ZUT1-F1
#
_entry.id   AF-A0A661ZUT1-F1
#
_cell.length_a   1.000
_cell.length_b   1.000
_cell.length_c   1.000
_cell.angle_alpha   90.00
_cell.angle_beta   90.00
_cell.angle_gamma   90.00
#
_symmetry.space_group_name_H-M   'P 1'
#
loop_
_entity.id
_entity.type
_entity.pdbx_description
1 polymer ?
#
loop_
_entity_poly.entity_id
_entity_poly.type
_entity_poly.pdbx_seq_one_letter_code
_entity_poly.pdbx_strand_id
1 'polypeptide(L)'
;FPYPAKELDFNANISNKKADEFYKRHKVEKTEAAFELQKNVAGKTIMTTRHCLKYQFGLCPKINKNANVAEPLYLVDKNNKYRLDFDCNKCVMKIVK
;
A
#
# COMPACT_ATOMS: atom_id res chain seq x y z
N PHE A 1 -24.00 -11.48 -11.80
CA PHE A 1 -24.01 -10.10 -11.24
C PHE A 1 -22.73 -9.37 -11.63
N PRO A 2 -22.75 -8.08 -11.98
CA PRO A 2 -21.52 -7.32 -12.25
C PRO A 2 -20.71 -7.05 -10.97
N TYR A 3 -19.38 -6.94 -11.09
CA TYR A 3 -18.51 -6.45 -10.01
C TYR A 3 -18.70 -4.93 -9.84
N PRO A 4 -18.59 -4.36 -8.62
CA PRO A 4 -18.81 -2.92 -8.41
C PRO A 4 -17.84 -2.00 -9.14
N ALA A 5 -16.60 -2.44 -9.37
CA ALA A 5 -15.57 -1.70 -10.10
C ALA A 5 -15.35 -2.29 -11.51
N LYS A 6 -15.06 -1.43 -12.48
CA LYS A 6 -14.73 -1.82 -13.85
C LYS A 6 -13.24 -2.04 -14.09
N GLU A 7 -12.41 -1.41 -13.27
CA GLU A 7 -10.97 -1.48 -13.35
C GLU A 7 -10.43 -1.90 -11.98
N LEU A 8 -9.56 -2.90 -11.98
CA LEU A 8 -8.92 -3.46 -10.80
C LEU A 8 -7.42 -3.35 -10.94
N ASP A 9 -6.80 -2.78 -9.91
CA ASP A 9 -5.34 -2.75 -9.77
C ASP A 9 -4.83 -3.98 -9.02
N PHE A 10 -3.53 -4.01 -8.78
CA PHE A 10 -2.84 -5.09 -8.09
C PHE A 10 -3.39 -5.42 -6.69
N ASN A 11 -4.15 -4.53 -6.05
CA ASN A 11 -4.77 -4.79 -4.74
C ASN A 11 -5.88 -5.85 -4.83
N ALA A 12 -6.39 -6.15 -6.03
CA ALA A 12 -7.37 -7.21 -6.25
C ALA A 12 -6.78 -8.64 -6.16
N ASN A 13 -5.45 -8.76 -5.99
CA ASN A 13 -4.73 -10.02 -5.80
C ASN A 13 -5.05 -11.09 -6.87
N ILE A 14 -5.08 -10.68 -8.14
CA ILE A 14 -5.30 -11.58 -9.27
C ILE A 14 -4.00 -12.34 -9.55
N SER A 15 -3.77 -13.42 -8.81
CA SER A 15 -2.53 -14.20 -8.81
C SER A 15 -2.57 -15.46 -9.68
N ASN A 16 -3.73 -15.79 -10.28
CA ASN A 16 -3.90 -16.97 -11.11
C ASN A 16 -5.01 -16.78 -12.15
N LYS A 17 -5.04 -17.69 -13.13
CA LYS A 17 -5.99 -17.67 -14.25
C LYS A 17 -7.46 -17.74 -13.80
N LYS A 18 -7.77 -18.51 -12.75
CA LYS A 18 -9.15 -18.66 -12.24
C LYS A 18 -9.68 -17.35 -11.65
N ALA A 19 -8.84 -16.59 -10.97
CA ALA A 19 -9.20 -15.26 -10.46
C ALA A 19 -9.46 -14.27 -11.59
N ASP A 20 -8.62 -14.27 -12.64
CA ASP A 20 -8.80 -13.44 -13.82
C ASP A 20 -10.12 -13.75 -14.56
N GLU A 21 -10.41 -15.04 -14.79
CA GLU A 21 -11.66 -15.51 -15.39
C GLU A 21 -12.89 -15.11 -14.56
N PHE A 22 -12.78 -15.16 -13.23
CA PHE A 22 -13.84 -14.69 -12.33
C PHE A 22 -14.15 -13.21 -12.59
N TYR A 23 -13.17 -12.31 -12.51
CA TYR A 23 -13.40 -10.87 -12.67
C TYR A 23 -13.94 -10.51 -14.06
N LYS A 24 -13.43 -11.16 -15.12
CA LYS A 24 -13.95 -10.99 -16.50
C LYS A 24 -15.40 -11.41 -16.63
N ARG A 25 -15.78 -12.57 -16.07
CA ARG A 25 -17.18 -13.02 -16.04
C ARG A 25 -18.09 -12.04 -15.29
N HIS A 26 -17.53 -11.30 -14.32
CA HIS A 26 -18.21 -10.25 -13.58
C HIS A 26 -18.09 -8.86 -14.23
N LYS A 27 -17.76 -8.77 -15.53
CA LYS A 27 -17.74 -7.54 -16.34
C LYS A 27 -16.69 -6.51 -15.91
N VAL A 28 -15.59 -6.95 -15.30
CA VAL A 28 -14.40 -6.12 -15.12
C VAL A 28 -13.69 -5.99 -16.48
N GLU A 29 -13.41 -4.77 -16.90
CA GLU A 29 -12.84 -4.44 -18.21
C GLU A 29 -11.31 -4.45 -18.17
N LYS A 30 -10.72 -3.99 -17.06
CA LYS A 30 -9.26 -3.98 -16.87
C LYS A 30 -8.88 -4.61 -15.54
N THR A 31 -7.89 -5.48 -15.61
CA THR A 31 -7.34 -6.19 -14.45
C THR A 31 -5.83 -6.09 -14.48
N GLU A 32 -5.24 -5.76 -13.35
CA GLU A 32 -3.80 -5.82 -13.14
C GLU A 32 -3.42 -7.11 -12.39
N ALA A 33 -2.26 -7.68 -12.70
CA ALA A 33 -1.76 -8.85 -11.99
C ALA A 33 -1.45 -8.53 -10.52
N ALA A 34 -1.57 -9.55 -9.65
CA ALA A 34 -1.16 -9.46 -8.26
C ALA A 34 0.27 -8.92 -8.11
N PHE A 35 0.52 -8.25 -6.99
CA PHE A 35 1.79 -7.56 -6.71
C PHE A 35 3.02 -8.43 -6.92
N GLU A 36 2.97 -9.70 -6.51
CA GLU A 36 4.06 -10.68 -6.58
C GLU A 36 4.43 -11.08 -8.01
N LEU A 37 3.52 -10.90 -8.97
CA LEU A 37 3.72 -11.24 -10.38
C LEU A 37 4.31 -10.07 -11.18
N GLN A 38 4.48 -8.92 -10.56
CA GLN A 38 4.89 -7.71 -11.25
C GLN A 38 6.40 -7.53 -11.30
N LYS A 39 6.89 -7.03 -12.43
CA LYS A 39 8.31 -6.71 -12.60
C LYS A 39 8.71 -5.36 -11.98
N ASN A 40 7.80 -4.39 -11.99
CA ASN A 40 8.03 -3.06 -11.43
C ASN A 40 7.12 -2.82 -10.23
N VAL A 41 7.69 -2.95 -9.04
CA VAL A 41 7.00 -2.75 -7.76
C VAL A 41 7.37 -1.42 -7.08
N ALA A 42 8.27 -0.63 -7.67
CA ALA A 42 8.71 0.62 -7.10
C ALA A 42 7.55 1.61 -7.00
N GLY A 43 7.40 2.25 -5.83
CA GLY A 43 6.35 3.21 -5.54
C GLY A 43 5.00 2.59 -5.17
N LYS A 44 4.86 1.25 -5.20
CA LYS A 44 3.60 0.59 -4.87
C LYS A 44 3.42 0.46 -3.36
N THR A 45 2.22 0.75 -2.89
CA THR A 45 1.85 0.56 -1.48
C THR A 45 1.62 -0.92 -1.22
N ILE A 46 2.41 -1.51 -0.34
CA ILE A 46 2.30 -2.92 0.05
C ILE A 46 1.38 -3.13 1.25
N MET A 47 1.24 -2.10 2.09
CA MET A 47 0.42 -2.16 3.30
C MET A 47 -0.05 -0.77 3.69
N THR A 48 -1.31 -0.69 4.10
CA THR A 48 -1.85 0.48 4.80
C THR A 48 -2.22 0.03 6.21
N THR A 49 -1.73 0.74 7.23
CA THR A 49 -1.93 0.38 8.62
C THR A 49 -2.35 1.57 9.47
N ARG A 50 -3.17 1.28 10.49
CA ARG A 50 -3.56 2.24 11.54
C ARG A 50 -2.45 2.42 12.58
N HIS A 51 -1.58 1.42 12.72
CA HIS A 51 -0.45 1.53 13.62
C HIS A 51 0.56 2.55 13.06
N CYS A 52 0.81 3.63 13.80
CA CYS A 52 1.63 4.75 13.34
C CYS A 52 2.95 4.81 14.12
N LEU A 53 4.07 4.56 13.44
CA LEU A 53 5.39 4.59 14.07
C LEU A 53 5.75 6.00 14.57
N LYS A 54 5.35 7.06 13.87
CA LYS A 54 5.52 8.43 14.39
C LYS A 54 4.81 8.63 15.73
N TYR A 55 3.61 8.06 15.91
CA TYR A 55 2.91 8.13 17.19
C TYR A 55 3.66 7.34 18.27
N GLN A 56 4.03 6.08 17.97
CA GLN A 56 4.71 5.20 18.92
C GLN A 56 6.04 5.78 19.42
N PHE A 57 6.80 6.47 18.56
CA PHE A 57 8.08 7.07 18.92
C PHE A 57 7.98 8.54 19.38
N GLY A 58 6.77 9.08 19.60
CA GLY A 58 6.59 10.47 20.06
C GLY A 58 6.94 11.53 19.00
N LEU A 59 7.02 11.14 17.73
CA LEU A 59 7.33 11.98 16.57
C LEU A 59 6.07 12.49 15.84
N CYS A 60 4.87 12.24 16.39
CA CYS A 60 3.63 12.67 15.75
C CYS A 60 3.47 14.19 15.87
N PRO A 61 3.37 14.94 14.77
CA PRO A 61 3.25 16.40 14.81
C PRO A 61 1.95 16.89 15.46
N LYS A 62 0.92 16.03 15.54
CA LYS A 62 -0.33 16.32 16.26
C LYS A 62 -0.14 16.37 17.79
N ILE A 63 0.89 15.71 18.31
CA ILE A 63 1.13 15.56 19.76
C ILE A 63 2.35 16.38 20.17
N ASN A 64 3.42 16.31 19.37
CA ASN A 64 4.65 17.02 19.61
C ASN A 64 4.98 17.91 18.40
N LYS A 65 4.64 19.20 18.49
CA LYS A 65 4.92 20.18 17.43
C LYS A 65 6.43 20.43 17.23
N ASN A 66 7.23 20.12 18.23
CA ASN A 66 8.69 20.28 18.20
C ASN A 66 9.41 19.00 17.76
N ALA A 67 8.67 17.91 17.48
CA ALA A 67 9.26 16.70 16.95
C ALA A 67 9.87 16.98 15.58
N ASN A 68 11.18 16.94 15.52
CA ASN A 68 11.93 17.07 14.28
C ASN A 68 12.55 15.71 13.95
N VAL A 69 12.16 15.13 12.82
CA VAL A 69 12.73 13.90 12.30
C VAL A 69 13.00 14.10 10.81
N ALA A 70 14.18 13.67 10.37
CA ALA A 70 14.52 13.69 8.95
C ALA A 70 13.63 12.68 8.20
N GLU A 71 12.91 13.16 7.20
CA GLU A 71 12.09 12.34 6.32
C GLU A 71 12.76 12.19 4.95
N PRO A 72 12.49 11.10 4.21
CA PRO A 72 11.56 10.02 4.53
C PRO A 72 12.12 8.98 5.51
N LEU A 73 11.22 8.36 6.28
CA LEU A 73 11.53 7.20 7.13
C LEU A 73 11.46 5.90 6.32
N TYR A 74 12.20 4.88 6.76
CA TYR A 74 12.25 3.58 6.09
C TYR A 74 12.17 2.43 7.09
N LEU A 75 11.48 1.36 6.72
CA LEU A 75 11.66 0.04 7.31
C LEU A 75 12.74 -0.70 6.54
N VAL A 76 13.67 -1.31 7.26
CA VAL A 76 14.76 -2.09 6.68
C VAL A 76 14.69 -3.50 7.25
N ASP A 77 14.64 -4.49 6.36
CA ASP A 77 14.66 -5.91 6.71
C ASP A 77 15.59 -6.65 5.75
N LYS A 78 16.73 -7.13 6.25
CA LYS A 78 17.79 -7.79 5.47
C LYS A 78 18.17 -6.99 4.21
N ASN A 79 17.71 -7.44 3.04
CA ASN A 79 17.98 -6.83 1.73
C ASN A 79 16.86 -5.89 1.25
N ASN A 80 15.81 -5.70 2.05
CA ASN A 80 14.66 -4.89 1.71
C ASN A 80 14.70 -3.55 2.43
N LYS A 81 14.42 -2.49 1.67
CA LYS A 81 14.15 -1.15 2.18
C LYS A 81 12.75 -0.75 1.71
N TYR A 82 11.91 -0.30 2.63
CA TYR A 82 10.54 0.14 2.36
C TYR A 82 10.35 1.55 2.86
N ARG A 83 9.86 2.45 2.02
CA ARG A 83 9.57 3.84 2.39
C ARG A 83 8.28 3.90 3.20
N LEU A 84 8.31 4.69 4.27
CA LEU A 84 7.12 4.96 5.08
C LEU A 84 6.50 6.28 4.65
N ASP A 85 5.23 6.24 4.31
CA ASP A 85 4.41 7.40 3.97
C ASP A 85 3.39 7.67 5.07
N PHE A 86 3.36 8.90 5.56
CA PHE A 86 2.48 9.32 6.64
C PHE A 86 1.49 10.36 6.16
N ASP A 87 0.20 10.02 6.17
CA ASP A 87 -0.88 11.01 6.16
C ASP A 87 -1.26 11.30 7.60
N CYS A 88 -0.57 12.26 8.21
CA CYS A 88 -0.80 12.63 9.61
C CYS A 88 -2.21 13.20 9.83
N ASN A 89 -2.83 13.80 8.81
CA ASN A 89 -4.19 14.35 8.90
C ASN A 89 -5.20 13.23 9.08
N LYS A 90 -5.10 12.17 8.27
CA LYS A 90 -5.98 11.00 8.32
C LYS A 90 -5.52 9.91 9.30
N CYS A 91 -4.39 10.10 9.97
CA CYS A 91 -3.76 9.08 10.83
C CYS A 91 -3.53 7.75 10.10
N VAL A 92 -3.01 7.83 8.86
CA VAL A 92 -2.71 6.67 8.03
C VAL A 92 -1.21 6.56 7.81
N MET A 93 -0.66 5.37 8.01
CA MET A 93 0.71 5.01 7.61
C MET A 93 0.65 4.01 6.46
N LYS A 94 1.39 4.29 5.39
CA LYS A 94 1.58 3.40 4.25
C LYS A 94 3.01 2.91 4.19
N ILE A 95 3.18 1.65 3.82
CA ILE A 95 4.47 1.05 3.54
C ILE A 95 4.58 0.91 2.03
N VAL A 96 5.63 1.48 1.44
CA VAL A 96 5.82 1.60 0.00
C VAL A 96 7.12 0.91 -0.39
N LYS A 97 7.09 0.12 -1.47
CA LYS A 97 8.27 -0.58 -2.01
C LYS A 97 9.10 0.33 -2.92
#